data_AF-A0A087UKF0-F1
#
_entry.id   AF-A0A087UKF0-F1
#
_cell.length_a   1.000
_cell.length_b   1.000
_cell.length_c   1.000
_cell.angle_alpha   90.00
_cell.angle_beta   90.00
_cell.angle_gamma   90.00
#
_symmetry.space_group_name_H-M   'P 1'
#
loop_
_entity.id
_entity.type
_entity.pdbx_description
1 polymer ?
#
loop_
_entity_poly.entity_id
_entity_poly.type
_entity_poly.pdbx_seq_one_letter_code
_entity_poly.pdbx_strand_id
1 'polypeptide(L)'
;MVTATLLTIGQPVSYSNPRPTPLNPSYSADCALIVMSEHKRRSDTSLKEIRYFANFIPSLKSSTVGDYGDICITYEDISQATYEARSKIGDVPKEIYELSSVYPEYEHIAVSAEIIQETTRILAQRFSLSRDTIIHALPRIDTSKTAIKEICPTFLKPVKCELSRYRTLTGMCNNLEHPSWGSARSAMVRYLPPEYADAISEPRKSVDGSDLPSARIVSFMMHHDVSEHHSHINILLVFWGQMVDHDMTLAAQTVDHDKQDIECCKFPPEHQHPNCMNIQVPHDDPFYKYFKRQCLDFARIYPGPKPGCKL
;
A
#
# COMPACT_ATOMS: atom_id res chain seq x y z
N MET A 1 -39.38 -29.99 6.13
CA MET A 1 -38.07 -30.05 6.80
C MET A 1 -37.04 -30.44 5.76
N VAL A 2 -36.30 -29.47 5.22
CA VAL A 2 -35.19 -29.71 4.29
C VAL A 2 -33.95 -29.18 4.99
N THR A 3 -33.15 -30.09 5.51
CA THR A 3 -31.85 -29.79 6.11
C THR A 3 -30.84 -29.58 4.99
N ALA A 4 -30.49 -28.32 4.73
CA ALA A 4 -29.37 -27.96 3.88
C ALA A 4 -28.07 -28.17 4.68
N THR A 5 -27.32 -29.22 4.34
CA THR A 5 -25.98 -29.48 4.88
C THR A 5 -24.99 -28.60 4.11
N LEU A 6 -24.52 -27.51 4.74
CA LEU A 6 -23.38 -26.75 4.24
C LEU A 6 -22.11 -27.62 4.39
N LEU A 7 -21.53 -28.04 3.26
CA LEU A 7 -20.17 -28.57 3.20
C LEU A 7 -19.19 -27.39 3.33
N THR A 8 -18.72 -27.13 4.55
CA THR A 8 -17.56 -26.28 4.80
C THR A 8 -16.29 -27.12 4.66
N ILE A 9 -15.70 -27.15 3.47
CA ILE A 9 -14.31 -27.60 3.30
C ILE A 9 -13.42 -26.37 3.46
N GLY A 10 -12.82 -26.27 4.64
CA GLY A 10 -11.86 -25.23 4.99
C GLY A 10 -11.46 -25.44 6.43
N GLN A 11 -10.50 -26.32 6.69
CA GLN A 11 -9.89 -26.40 8.01
C GLN A 11 -9.31 -25.03 8.33
N PRO A 12 -9.61 -24.42 9.49
CA PRO A 12 -8.85 -23.28 9.95
C PRO A 12 -7.43 -23.78 10.17
N VAL A 13 -6.49 -23.33 9.35
CA VAL A 13 -5.08 -23.42 9.70
C VAL A 13 -4.89 -22.48 10.88
N SER A 14 -5.11 -23.01 12.07
CA SER A 14 -4.68 -22.39 13.31
C SER A 14 -3.16 -22.40 13.26
N TYR A 15 -2.58 -21.32 12.73
CA TYR A 15 -1.22 -20.98 13.09
C TYR A 15 -1.24 -20.60 14.56
N SER A 16 -1.08 -21.61 15.42
CA SER A 16 -0.49 -21.42 16.74
C SER A 16 0.96 -20.98 16.52
N ASN A 17 1.16 -19.77 15.99
CA ASN A 17 2.46 -19.13 16.07
C ASN A 17 2.60 -18.71 17.53
N PRO A 18 3.46 -19.36 18.34
CA PRO A 18 3.91 -18.70 19.56
C PRO A 18 4.40 -17.32 19.12
N ARG A 19 3.92 -16.25 19.76
CA ARG A 19 4.49 -14.90 19.56
C ARG A 19 6.01 -15.08 19.58
N PRO A 20 6.73 -14.87 18.47
CA PRO A 20 8.18 -14.87 18.54
C PRO A 20 8.49 -13.74 19.50
N THR A 21 9.06 -14.09 20.64
CA THR A 21 9.67 -13.13 21.53
C THR A 21 10.61 -12.31 20.64
N PRO A 22 10.62 -10.97 20.70
CA PRO A 22 11.40 -10.13 19.77
C PRO A 22 12.92 -10.25 19.97
N LEU A 23 13.36 -11.28 20.68
CA LEU A 23 14.75 -11.59 20.98
C LEU A 23 14.93 -13.07 20.66
N ASN A 24 15.02 -13.39 19.37
CA ASN A 24 15.83 -14.55 19.01
C ASN A 24 17.29 -14.12 19.27
N PRO A 25 17.99 -14.69 20.26
CA PRO A 25 19.34 -14.25 20.64
C PRO A 25 20.38 -14.44 19.52
N SER A 26 20.00 -15.09 18.42
CA SER A 26 20.81 -15.25 17.22
C SER A 26 20.82 -14.02 16.30
N TYR A 27 19.97 -13.00 16.50
CA TYR A 27 19.90 -11.85 15.58
C TYR A 27 20.11 -10.51 16.30
N SER A 28 20.79 -9.57 15.63
CA SER A 28 21.07 -8.24 16.17
C SER A 28 19.77 -7.50 16.50
N ALA A 29 19.77 -6.68 17.55
CA ALA A 29 18.67 -5.77 17.89
C ALA A 29 18.35 -4.77 16.76
N ASP A 30 19.29 -4.58 15.84
CA ASP A 30 19.17 -3.69 14.68
C ASP A 30 18.45 -4.34 13.48
N CYS A 31 18.18 -5.65 13.55
CA CYS A 31 17.49 -6.37 12.49
C CYS A 31 16.00 -6.07 12.50
N ALA A 32 15.48 -5.48 11.41
CA ALA A 32 14.08 -5.13 11.27
C ALA A 32 13.26 -6.26 10.63
N LEU A 33 13.83 -6.96 9.65
CA LEU A 33 13.20 -8.07 8.95
C LEU A 33 14.23 -9.08 8.45
N ILE A 34 13.95 -10.37 8.63
CA ILE A 34 14.75 -11.47 8.07
C ILE A 34 14.04 -11.99 6.82
N VAL A 35 14.75 -12.09 5.71
CA VAL A 35 14.25 -12.60 4.43
C VAL A 35 15.14 -13.72 3.91
N MET A 36 14.58 -14.74 3.29
CA MET A 36 15.38 -15.84 2.72
C MET A 36 15.92 -15.44 1.34
N SER A 37 17.23 -15.58 1.12
CA SER A 37 17.87 -15.35 -0.19
C SER A 37 17.52 -16.48 -1.15
N GLU A 38 16.93 -16.14 -2.29
CA GLU A 38 16.60 -17.10 -3.35
C GLU A 38 17.84 -17.62 -4.11
N HIS A 39 19.03 -17.07 -3.87
CA HIS A 39 20.23 -17.33 -4.70
C HIS A 39 20.92 -18.69 -4.52
N LYS A 40 20.50 -19.57 -3.59
CA LYS A 40 21.29 -20.79 -3.28
C LYS A 40 20.52 -22.11 -3.31
N ARG A 41 19.62 -22.31 -4.29
CA ARG A 41 19.03 -23.62 -4.58
C ARG A 41 19.93 -24.57 -5.41
N ARG A 42 21.27 -24.44 -5.32
CA ARG A 42 22.23 -25.33 -6.02
C ARG A 42 23.37 -25.79 -5.10
N SER A 43 23.32 -27.09 -4.76
CA SER A 43 24.42 -28.05 -4.59
C SER A 43 25.66 -27.63 -3.79
N ASP A 44 25.88 -28.24 -2.61
CA ASP A 44 27.21 -28.82 -2.31
C ASP A 44 27.17 -29.82 -1.14
N THR A 45 27.69 -31.03 -1.37
CA THR A 45 27.80 -32.15 -0.43
C THR A 45 29.21 -32.31 0.19
N SER A 46 30.15 -31.39 -0.01
CA SER A 46 31.56 -31.63 0.35
C SER A 46 32.10 -30.99 1.65
N LEU A 47 31.36 -30.14 2.37
CA LEU A 47 31.92 -29.31 3.45
C LEU A 47 31.88 -29.90 4.89
N LYS A 48 31.60 -31.20 5.07
CA LYS A 48 31.44 -31.79 6.41
C LYS A 48 32.73 -31.89 7.23
N GLU A 49 33.92 -31.91 6.61
CA GLU A 49 35.18 -32.18 7.32
C GLU A 49 35.85 -30.94 7.95
N ILE A 50 35.55 -29.72 7.50
CA ILE A 50 36.24 -28.50 7.95
C ILE A 50 35.65 -27.93 9.27
N ARG A 51 34.47 -28.39 9.69
CA ARG A 51 33.71 -27.84 10.83
C ARG A 51 34.37 -28.03 12.20
N TYR A 52 35.30 -28.97 12.37
CA TYR A 52 35.82 -29.33 13.70
C TYR A 52 36.89 -28.34 14.24
N PHE A 53 37.62 -27.66 13.35
CA PHE A 53 38.75 -26.80 13.75
C PHE A 53 38.36 -25.37 14.14
N ALA A 54 37.22 -24.86 13.66
CA ALA A 54 36.79 -23.47 13.90
C ALA A 54 36.33 -23.21 15.35
N ASN A 55 36.05 -24.25 16.15
CA ASN A 55 35.58 -24.12 17.53
C ASN A 55 36.68 -23.69 18.53
N PHE A 56 37.95 -23.69 18.13
CA PHE A 56 39.09 -23.48 19.05
C PHE A 56 39.86 -22.16 18.84
N ILE A 57 39.49 -21.33 17.85
CA ILE A 57 40.20 -20.08 17.54
C ILE A 57 39.21 -18.90 17.49
N PRO A 58 39.16 -18.03 18.53
CA PRO A 58 38.21 -16.92 18.63
C PRO A 58 38.31 -15.87 17.53
N SER A 59 39.48 -15.69 16.91
CA SER A 59 39.72 -14.72 15.83
C SER A 59 39.12 -15.14 14.48
N LEU A 60 38.63 -16.38 14.35
CA LEU A 60 37.89 -16.87 13.18
C LEU A 60 36.38 -16.66 13.30
N LYS A 61 35.89 -16.03 14.37
CA LYS A 61 34.50 -15.53 14.46
C LYS A 61 34.35 -14.28 13.57
N SER A 62 34.40 -14.49 12.26
CA SER A 62 33.83 -13.55 11.30
C SER A 62 32.34 -13.42 11.62
N SER A 63 31.86 -12.18 11.70
CA SER A 63 30.47 -11.78 11.88
C SER A 63 29.61 -12.11 10.64
N THR A 64 29.58 -13.39 10.26
CA THR A 64 28.64 -13.95 9.29
C THR A 64 27.68 -14.85 10.06
N VAL A 65 26.63 -14.23 10.58
CA VAL A 65 25.57 -14.94 11.30
C VAL A 65 24.55 -15.42 10.27
N GLY A 66 24.58 -16.73 10.01
CA GLY A 66 23.57 -17.48 9.28
C GLY A 66 24.15 -18.55 8.35
N ASP A 67 24.19 -19.83 8.79
CA ASP A 67 24.48 -21.02 7.95
C ASP A 67 23.33 -21.34 6.95
N TYR A 68 22.51 -20.35 6.62
CA TYR A 68 21.40 -20.41 5.66
C TYR A 68 21.32 -19.04 5.01
N GLY A 69 20.93 -18.94 3.74
CA GLY A 69 20.94 -17.69 2.97
C GLY A 69 19.99 -16.60 3.47
N ASP A 70 19.80 -16.40 4.77
CA ASP A 70 18.91 -15.40 5.32
C ASP A 70 19.61 -14.03 5.33
N ILE A 71 18.95 -13.03 4.75
CA ILE A 71 19.38 -11.63 4.71
C ILE A 71 18.60 -10.88 5.78
N CYS A 72 19.32 -10.15 6.63
CA CYS A 72 18.70 -9.21 7.56
C CYS A 72 18.62 -7.83 6.90
N ILE A 73 17.40 -7.30 6.78
CA ILE A 73 17.15 -5.89 6.47
C ILE A 73 17.15 -5.14 7.81
N THR A 74 18.08 -4.21 7.98
CA THR A 74 18.24 -3.45 9.23
C THR A 74 17.36 -2.20 9.25
N TYR A 75 17.16 -1.62 10.43
CA TYR A 75 16.51 -0.31 10.56
C TYR A 75 17.28 0.82 9.84
N GLU A 76 18.61 0.67 9.72
CA GLU A 76 19.46 1.61 9.00
C GLU A 76 19.25 1.49 7.48
N ASP A 77 19.17 0.27 6.93
CA ASP A 77 18.88 0.06 5.51
C ASP A 77 17.56 0.73 5.09
N ILE A 78 16.54 0.66 5.96
CA ILE A 78 15.23 1.29 5.74
C ILE A 78 15.36 2.82 5.82
N SER A 79 16.12 3.33 6.79
CA SER A 79 16.35 4.77 6.94
C SER A 79 17.10 5.34 5.74
N GLN A 80 18.13 4.64 5.25
CA GLN A 80 18.85 5.02 4.04
C GLN A 80 17.93 5.01 2.81
N ALA A 81 17.14 3.97 2.61
CA ALA A 81 16.16 3.91 1.52
C ALA A 81 15.12 5.05 1.61
N THR A 82 14.73 5.44 2.84
CA THR A 82 13.82 6.57 3.07
C THR A 82 14.46 7.90 2.68
N TYR A 83 15.73 8.12 3.02
CA TYR A 83 16.45 9.33 2.61
C TYR A 83 16.65 9.40 1.09
N GLU A 84 16.94 8.27 0.44
CA GLU A 84 17.00 8.18 -1.02
C GLU A 84 15.64 8.51 -1.67
N ALA A 85 14.53 7.97 -1.15
CA ALA A 85 13.19 8.29 -1.62
C ALA A 85 12.86 9.78 -1.44
N ARG A 86 13.17 10.36 -0.27
CA ARG A 86 12.99 11.79 0.02
C ARG A 86 13.82 12.68 -0.91
N SER A 87 15.03 12.25 -1.30
CA SER A 87 15.85 13.00 -2.26
C SER A 87 15.25 13.06 -3.67
N LYS A 88 14.43 12.08 -4.05
CA LYS A 88 13.76 12.03 -5.35
C LYS A 88 12.44 12.80 -5.37
N ILE A 89 11.65 12.67 -4.30
CA ILE A 89 10.28 13.20 -4.22
C ILE A 89 10.26 14.63 -3.67
N GLY A 90 11.13 14.93 -2.70
CA GLY A 90 11.12 16.19 -1.97
C GLY A 90 10.81 16.01 -0.49
N ASP A 91 10.77 17.13 0.22
CA ASP A 91 10.51 17.13 1.66
C ASP A 91 9.01 17.15 1.99
N VAL A 92 8.67 16.64 3.17
CA VAL A 92 7.29 16.69 3.66
C VAL A 92 6.90 18.11 4.12
N PRO A 93 5.68 18.57 3.81
CA PRO A 93 5.17 19.85 4.29
C PRO A 93 5.01 19.83 5.83
N LYS A 94 5.13 20.99 6.49
CA LYS A 94 5.09 21.08 7.97
C LYS A 94 3.70 20.80 8.54
N GLU A 95 2.68 20.97 7.73
CA GLU A 95 1.27 20.77 8.01
C GLU A 95 0.99 19.32 8.44
N ILE A 96 1.82 18.35 8.06
CA ILE A 96 1.69 16.96 8.53
C ILE A 96 1.85 16.83 10.05
N TYR A 97 2.48 17.81 10.70
CA TYR A 97 2.70 17.82 12.13
C TYR A 97 1.54 18.42 12.92
N GLU A 98 0.59 19.06 12.25
CA GLU A 98 -0.59 19.64 12.88
C GLU A 98 -1.65 18.60 13.25
N LEU A 99 -2.39 18.90 14.30
CA LEU A 99 -3.55 18.14 14.77
C LEU A 99 -4.76 19.08 14.85
N SER A 100 -5.20 19.59 13.70
CA SER A 100 -6.34 20.50 13.61
C SER A 100 -7.45 19.91 12.73
N SER A 101 -8.61 20.55 12.69
CA SER A 101 -9.68 20.16 11.77
C SER A 101 -9.37 20.54 10.32
N VAL A 102 -8.41 21.44 10.10
CA VAL A 102 -8.07 21.96 8.78
C VAL A 102 -6.87 21.22 8.21
N TYR A 103 -5.83 20.98 9.02
CA TYR A 103 -4.57 20.37 8.56
C TYR A 103 -4.25 19.04 9.26
N PRO A 104 -3.48 18.16 8.60
CA PRO A 104 -3.01 18.27 7.20
C PRO A 104 -4.13 18.03 6.17
N GLU A 105 -4.05 18.67 5.00
CA GLU A 105 -4.88 18.33 3.83
C GLU A 105 -4.34 17.07 3.13
N TYR A 106 -5.09 16.53 2.16
CA TYR A 106 -4.71 15.25 1.53
C TYR A 106 -3.43 15.35 0.70
N GLU A 107 -3.14 16.50 0.09
CA GLU A 107 -1.91 16.76 -0.66
C GLU A 107 -0.69 16.70 0.27
N HIS A 108 -0.81 17.22 1.50
CA HIS A 108 0.27 17.17 2.49
C HIS A 108 0.58 15.74 2.92
N ILE A 109 -0.47 14.92 3.08
CA ILE A 109 -0.36 13.52 3.46
C ILE A 109 0.21 12.68 2.30
N ALA A 110 -0.16 12.99 1.07
CA ALA A 110 0.23 12.27 -0.13
C ALA A 110 1.76 12.21 -0.28
N VAL A 111 2.47 13.32 -0.06
CA VAL A 111 3.95 13.36 -0.13
C VAL A 111 4.59 12.33 0.80
N SER A 112 4.06 12.19 2.03
CA SER A 112 4.55 11.20 2.98
C SER A 112 4.33 9.77 2.48
N ALA A 113 3.16 9.50 1.88
CA ALA A 113 2.82 8.19 1.34
C ALA A 113 3.63 7.85 0.07
N GLU A 114 3.91 8.82 -0.79
CA GLU A 114 4.77 8.66 -1.97
C GLU A 114 6.20 8.30 -1.57
N ILE A 115 6.76 8.98 -0.55
CA ILE A 115 8.09 8.64 -0.02
C ILE A 115 8.11 7.21 0.53
N ILE A 116 7.07 6.81 1.28
CA ILE A 116 6.96 5.44 1.81
C ILE A 116 6.85 4.42 0.66
N GLN A 117 6.06 4.71 -0.37
CA GLN A 117 5.90 3.83 -1.54
C GLN A 117 7.22 3.66 -2.31
N GLU A 118 7.98 4.75 -2.51
CA GLU A 118 9.31 4.69 -3.14
C GLU A 118 10.35 4.01 -2.24
N THR A 119 10.27 4.19 -0.92
CA THR A 119 11.09 3.45 0.05
C THR A 119 10.87 1.94 -0.10
N THR A 120 9.61 1.51 -0.15
CA THR A 120 9.24 0.10 -0.39
C THR A 120 9.83 -0.41 -1.71
N ARG A 121 9.80 0.40 -2.78
CA ARG A 121 10.38 0.04 -4.09
C ARG A 121 11.90 -0.11 -4.04
N ILE A 122 12.60 0.82 -3.39
CA ILE A 122 14.06 0.75 -3.23
C ILE A 122 14.45 -0.51 -2.45
N LEU A 123 13.76 -0.82 -1.36
CA LEU A 123 14.01 -2.04 -0.57
C LEU A 123 13.72 -3.30 -1.38
N ALA A 124 12.60 -3.34 -2.10
CA ALA A 124 12.23 -4.46 -2.95
C ALA A 124 13.31 -4.77 -4.00
N GLN A 125 13.85 -3.74 -4.65
CA GLN A 125 14.91 -3.89 -5.65
C GLN A 125 16.25 -4.27 -5.01
N ARG A 126 16.67 -3.56 -3.96
CA ARG A 126 17.98 -3.75 -3.30
C ARG A 126 18.15 -5.14 -2.72
N PHE A 127 17.08 -5.68 -2.14
CA PHE A 127 17.09 -6.99 -1.50
C PHE A 127 16.43 -8.08 -2.35
N SER A 128 16.02 -7.76 -3.59
CA SER A 128 15.33 -8.68 -4.51
C SER A 128 14.16 -9.40 -3.83
N LEU A 129 13.28 -8.63 -3.20
CA LEU A 129 12.20 -9.16 -2.36
C LEU A 129 11.12 -9.82 -3.21
N SER A 130 10.64 -10.97 -2.73
CA SER A 130 9.47 -11.63 -3.31
C SER A 130 8.20 -10.80 -3.09
N ARG A 131 7.19 -11.04 -3.94
CA ARG A 131 5.83 -10.48 -3.79
C ARG A 131 5.27 -10.70 -2.38
N ASP A 132 5.41 -11.91 -1.85
CA ASP A 132 4.89 -12.25 -0.52
C ASP A 132 5.60 -11.49 0.60
N THR A 133 6.91 -11.29 0.45
CA THR A 133 7.70 -10.48 1.39
C THR A 133 7.24 -9.03 1.39
N ILE A 134 7.03 -8.44 0.21
CA ILE A 134 6.57 -7.05 0.07
C ILE A 134 5.18 -6.90 0.72
N ILE A 135 4.24 -7.80 0.41
CA ILE A 135 2.85 -7.68 0.82
C ILE A 135 2.65 -8.01 2.32
N HIS A 136 3.36 -9.01 2.84
CA HIS A 136 3.06 -9.57 4.16
C HIS A 136 4.13 -9.33 5.22
N ALA A 137 5.39 -9.10 4.82
CA ALA A 137 6.51 -8.97 5.75
C ALA A 137 6.91 -7.51 6.00
N LEU A 138 7.08 -6.70 4.95
CA LEU A 138 7.42 -5.27 5.10
C LEU A 138 6.43 -4.49 5.99
N PRO A 139 5.10 -4.68 5.89
CA PRO A 139 4.16 -3.94 6.74
C PRO A 139 4.26 -4.28 8.24
N ARG A 140 4.93 -5.38 8.59
CA ARG A 140 5.13 -5.80 9.99
C ARG A 140 6.30 -5.08 10.66
N ILE A 141 7.15 -4.41 9.89
CA ILE A 141 8.32 -3.70 10.40
C ILE A 141 7.89 -2.57 11.35
N ASP A 142 8.65 -2.39 12.43
CA ASP A 142 8.50 -1.24 13.32
C ASP A 142 9.20 0.00 12.74
N THR A 143 8.47 0.73 11.90
CA THR A 143 8.91 1.98 11.26
C THR A 143 9.21 3.11 12.24
N SER A 144 8.80 3.01 13.52
CA SER A 144 9.12 4.03 14.54
C SER A 144 10.61 4.12 14.89
N LYS A 145 11.38 3.10 14.52
CA LYS A 145 12.84 3.03 14.70
C LYS A 145 13.63 3.44 13.45
N THR A 146 12.96 4.04 12.47
CA THR A 146 13.56 4.42 11.18
C THR A 146 13.28 5.89 10.86
N ALA A 147 13.93 6.42 9.83
CA ALA A 147 13.65 7.76 9.31
C ALA A 147 12.18 7.99 8.89
N ILE A 148 11.39 6.92 8.66
CA ILE A 148 9.94 7.02 8.37
C ILE A 148 9.19 7.73 9.51
N LYS A 149 9.68 7.60 10.76
CA LYS A 149 9.08 8.31 11.90
C LYS A 149 9.05 9.83 11.71
N GLU A 150 10.04 10.39 11.03
CA GLU A 150 10.14 11.84 10.80
C GLU A 150 9.05 12.30 9.83
N ILE A 151 8.88 11.60 8.71
CA ILE A 151 7.91 11.93 7.66
C ILE A 151 6.48 11.47 7.95
N CYS A 152 6.23 10.75 9.05
CA CYS A 152 4.90 10.22 9.34
C CYS A 152 3.98 11.30 9.94
N PRO A 153 2.78 11.55 9.39
CA PRO A 153 1.84 12.53 9.94
C PRO A 153 1.50 12.29 11.41
N THR A 154 1.36 13.36 12.21
CA THR A 154 1.16 13.26 13.67
C THR A 154 -0.09 12.44 14.01
N PHE A 155 -1.18 12.61 13.26
CA PHE A 155 -2.43 11.89 13.51
C PHE A 155 -2.34 10.37 13.29
N LEU A 156 -1.32 9.89 12.56
CA LEU A 156 -1.06 8.46 12.35
C LEU A 156 -0.09 7.86 13.38
N LYS A 157 0.49 8.69 14.26
CA LYS A 157 1.32 8.27 15.39
C LYS A 157 0.43 8.08 16.63
N PRO A 158 0.96 7.50 17.72
CA PRO A 158 0.23 7.46 18.99
C PRO A 158 -0.13 8.88 19.47
N VAL A 159 -1.42 9.18 19.54
CA VAL A 159 -1.97 10.45 20.04
C VAL A 159 -2.67 10.19 21.37
N LYS A 160 -2.49 11.06 22.35
CA LYS A 160 -3.23 10.99 23.61
C LYS A 160 -4.58 11.70 23.43
N CYS A 161 -5.67 10.96 23.63
CA CYS A 161 -7.02 11.50 23.56
C CYS A 161 -7.54 11.90 24.94
N GLU A 162 -8.39 12.93 24.96
CA GLU A 162 -9.16 13.33 26.13
C GLU A 162 -10.64 12.99 25.94
N LEU A 163 -11.33 12.70 27.04
CA LEU A 163 -12.77 12.44 27.01
C LEU A 163 -13.52 13.75 26.73
N SER A 164 -14.30 13.74 25.65
CA SER A 164 -15.16 14.85 25.23
C SER A 164 -16.60 14.38 25.10
N ARG A 165 -17.56 15.28 25.33
CA ARG A 165 -18.98 15.03 25.08
C ARG A 165 -19.31 14.95 23.58
N TYR A 166 -18.57 15.66 22.74
CA TYR A 166 -18.89 15.84 21.32
C TYR A 166 -17.83 15.20 20.43
N ARG A 167 -18.25 14.80 19.24
CA ARG A 167 -17.38 14.29 18.18
C ARG A 167 -16.45 15.40 17.70
N THR A 168 -15.23 15.04 17.33
CA THR A 168 -14.33 15.93 16.62
C THR A 168 -14.76 16.01 15.14
N LEU A 169 -14.47 17.13 14.48
CA LEU A 169 -14.77 17.30 13.05
C LEU A 169 -14.02 16.29 12.18
N THR A 170 -12.83 15.86 12.60
CA THR A 170 -12.00 14.90 11.88
C THR A 170 -12.38 13.45 12.18
N GLY A 171 -13.24 13.19 13.17
CA GLY A 171 -13.51 11.84 13.68
C GLY A 171 -12.40 11.25 14.57
N MET A 172 -11.27 11.96 14.75
CA MET A 172 -10.20 11.53 15.66
C MET A 172 -10.70 11.38 17.11
N CYS A 173 -10.06 10.47 17.84
CA CYS A 173 -10.39 10.15 19.24
C CYS A 173 -11.80 9.59 19.47
N ASN A 174 -12.49 9.13 18.42
CA ASN A 174 -13.71 8.35 18.61
C ASN A 174 -13.42 7.01 19.33
N ASN A 175 -12.29 6.39 18.98
CA ASN A 175 -11.73 5.25 19.70
C ASN A 175 -10.52 5.71 20.52
N LEU A 176 -10.53 5.49 21.84
CA LEU A 176 -9.49 5.96 22.77
C LEU A 176 -8.20 5.13 22.72
N GLU A 177 -8.30 3.85 22.34
CA GLU A 177 -7.15 2.96 22.17
C GLU A 177 -6.49 3.15 20.80
N HIS A 178 -7.30 3.48 19.79
CA HIS A 178 -6.88 3.70 18.41
C HIS A 178 -7.42 5.03 17.87
N PRO A 179 -6.81 6.17 18.24
CA PRO A 179 -7.31 7.52 17.94
C PRO A 179 -7.60 7.84 16.48
N SER A 180 -6.91 7.19 15.54
CA SER A 180 -7.01 7.43 14.10
C SER A 180 -8.01 6.52 13.38
N TRP A 181 -8.66 5.58 14.08
CA TRP A 181 -9.62 4.69 13.45
C TRP A 181 -10.88 5.45 13.03
N GLY A 182 -11.16 5.44 11.72
CA GLY A 182 -12.30 6.14 11.13
C GLY A 182 -12.12 7.66 11.04
N SER A 183 -10.94 8.21 11.36
CA SER A 183 -10.70 9.63 11.14
C SER A 183 -10.57 9.95 9.65
N ALA A 184 -11.11 11.09 9.25
CA ALA A 184 -10.97 11.62 7.90
C ALA A 184 -9.49 11.76 7.51
N ARG A 185 -9.21 11.75 6.20
CA ARG A 185 -7.85 11.85 5.62
C ARG A 185 -6.92 10.69 6.01
N SER A 186 -7.49 9.56 6.43
CA SER A 186 -6.76 8.31 6.64
C SER A 186 -6.89 7.41 5.41
N ALA A 187 -5.93 6.51 5.20
CA ALA A 187 -6.03 5.51 4.16
C ALA A 187 -7.25 4.58 4.38
N MET A 188 -7.91 4.20 3.29
CA MET A 188 -8.99 3.21 3.34
C MET A 188 -8.48 1.85 3.86
N VAL A 189 -9.28 1.19 4.69
CA VAL A 189 -8.97 -0.13 5.22
C VAL A 189 -9.00 -1.16 4.09
N ARG A 190 -7.99 -2.04 4.07
CA ARG A 190 -7.93 -3.17 3.15
C ARG A 190 -8.31 -4.46 3.87
N TYR A 191 -9.40 -5.09 3.45
CA TYR A 191 -9.82 -6.41 3.96
C TYR A 191 -9.05 -7.57 3.31
N LEU A 192 -8.53 -7.35 2.09
CA LEU A 192 -7.69 -8.29 1.37
C LEU A 192 -6.37 -7.60 0.98
N PRO A 193 -5.28 -8.38 0.81
CA PRO A 193 -4.03 -7.84 0.31
C PRO A 193 -4.21 -7.13 -1.05
N PRO A 194 -3.50 -6.01 -1.31
CA PRO A 194 -3.56 -5.34 -2.59
C PRO A 194 -2.97 -6.20 -3.72
N GLU A 195 -3.52 -6.08 -4.92
CA GLU A 195 -3.05 -6.79 -6.10
C GLU A 195 -2.53 -5.82 -7.16
N TYR A 196 -1.25 -5.47 -7.04
CA TYR A 196 -0.49 -4.69 -8.04
C TYR A 196 0.44 -5.60 -8.82
N ALA A 197 0.83 -5.23 -10.05
CA ALA A 197 1.76 -6.05 -10.85
C ALA A 197 3.14 -6.17 -10.21
N ASP A 198 3.65 -5.09 -9.63
CA ASP A 198 4.92 -5.00 -8.91
C ASP A 198 4.78 -5.23 -7.39
N ALA A 199 3.58 -5.60 -6.92
CA ALA A 199 3.22 -5.70 -5.50
C ALA A 199 3.25 -4.38 -4.69
N ILE A 200 3.46 -3.23 -5.35
CA ILE A 200 3.60 -1.92 -4.71
C ILE A 200 2.56 -0.94 -5.24
N SER A 201 2.60 -0.62 -6.54
CA SER A 201 1.74 0.42 -7.12
C SER A 201 1.42 0.28 -8.60
N GLU A 202 2.09 -0.59 -9.36
CA GLU A 202 1.85 -0.74 -10.79
C GLU A 202 0.47 -1.36 -11.07
N PRO A 203 -0.25 -0.89 -12.09
CA PRO A 203 -1.54 -1.46 -12.49
C PRO A 203 -1.50 -2.98 -12.58
N ARG A 204 -2.56 -3.62 -12.09
CA ARG A 204 -2.68 -5.08 -12.09
C ARG A 204 -2.61 -5.63 -13.52
N LYS A 205 -1.92 -6.75 -13.68
CA LYS A 205 -1.89 -7.54 -14.91
C LYS A 205 -2.74 -8.80 -14.80
N SER A 206 -3.10 -9.37 -15.94
CA SER A 206 -3.76 -10.67 -16.05
C SER A 206 -2.88 -11.81 -15.50
N VAL A 207 -3.49 -12.95 -15.24
CA VAL A 207 -2.83 -14.16 -14.71
C VAL A 207 -1.71 -14.69 -15.62
N ASP A 208 -1.80 -14.41 -16.92
CA ASP A 208 -0.82 -14.77 -17.93
C ASP A 208 0.25 -13.68 -18.17
N GLY A 209 0.20 -12.58 -17.40
CA GLY A 209 1.11 -11.45 -17.50
C GLY A 209 0.75 -10.42 -18.58
N SER A 210 -0.35 -10.61 -19.31
CA SER A 210 -0.86 -9.62 -20.26
C SER A 210 -1.57 -8.45 -19.56
N ASP A 211 -1.77 -7.35 -20.28
CA ASP A 211 -2.54 -6.22 -19.76
C ASP A 211 -4.04 -6.56 -19.70
N LEU A 212 -4.74 -6.01 -18.71
CA LEU A 212 -6.18 -6.18 -18.60
C LEU A 212 -6.92 -5.43 -19.73
N PRO A 213 -8.10 -5.90 -20.17
CA PRO A 213 -8.91 -5.18 -21.14
C PRO A 213 -9.18 -3.74 -20.70
N SER A 214 -9.20 -2.80 -21.65
CA SER A 214 -9.57 -1.42 -21.35
C SER A 214 -10.93 -1.35 -20.66
N ALA A 215 -11.03 -0.50 -19.63
CA ALA A 215 -12.28 -0.23 -18.93
C ALA A 215 -13.40 0.21 -19.88
N ARG A 216 -13.06 0.90 -20.99
CA ARG A 216 -14.03 1.29 -22.01
C ARG A 216 -14.63 0.09 -22.75
N ILE A 217 -13.81 -0.91 -23.09
CA ILE A 217 -14.26 -2.13 -23.76
C ILE A 217 -15.23 -2.89 -22.83
N VAL A 218 -14.85 -3.07 -21.56
CA VAL A 218 -15.70 -3.75 -20.57
C VAL A 218 -17.00 -2.98 -20.33
N SER A 219 -16.94 -1.64 -20.24
CA SER A 219 -18.13 -0.81 -20.10
C SER A 219 -19.10 -1.04 -21.25
N PHE A 220 -18.66 -0.94 -22.49
CA PHE A 220 -19.54 -1.10 -23.65
C PHE A 220 -20.05 -2.54 -23.82
N MET A 221 -19.22 -3.55 -23.57
CA MET A 221 -19.60 -4.96 -23.78
C MET A 221 -20.50 -5.51 -22.67
N MET A 222 -20.35 -5.04 -21.43
CA MET A 222 -21.01 -5.63 -20.26
C MET A 222 -22.11 -4.76 -19.67
N HIS A 223 -22.01 -3.43 -19.77
CA HIS A 223 -22.96 -2.49 -19.16
C HIS A 223 -23.91 -1.96 -20.23
N HIS A 224 -24.96 -2.73 -20.52
CA HIS A 224 -25.99 -2.31 -21.46
C HIS A 224 -26.78 -1.13 -20.92
N ASP A 225 -26.98 -0.12 -21.77
CA ASP A 225 -27.88 0.99 -21.49
C ASP A 225 -29.32 0.56 -21.72
N VAL A 226 -30.02 0.23 -20.64
CA VAL A 226 -31.42 -0.20 -20.66
C VAL A 226 -32.24 0.80 -19.84
N SER A 227 -33.21 1.43 -20.50
CA SER A 227 -34.14 2.35 -19.84
C SER A 227 -35.31 1.57 -19.25
N GLU A 228 -35.08 0.91 -18.12
CA GLU A 228 -36.09 0.19 -17.35
C GLU A 228 -36.39 0.90 -16.04
N HIS A 229 -37.68 1.07 -15.74
CA HIS A 229 -38.14 1.70 -14.50
C HIS A 229 -38.43 0.63 -13.44
N HIS A 230 -37.96 0.87 -12.22
CA HIS A 230 -38.26 -0.03 -11.11
C HIS A 230 -39.66 0.24 -10.54
N SER A 231 -40.51 -0.79 -10.44
CA SER A 231 -41.92 -0.64 -10.04
C SER A 231 -42.14 -0.30 -8.55
N HIS A 232 -41.15 -0.57 -7.70
CA HIS A 232 -41.26 -0.46 -6.24
C HIS A 232 -40.27 0.51 -5.58
N ILE A 233 -39.44 1.18 -6.38
CA ILE A 233 -38.38 2.07 -5.87
C ILE A 233 -38.54 3.40 -6.56
N ASN A 234 -38.56 4.48 -5.78
CA ASN A 234 -38.56 5.83 -6.31
C ASN A 234 -37.13 6.40 -6.33
N ILE A 235 -36.97 7.54 -7.00
CA ILE A 235 -35.67 8.19 -7.19
C ILE A 235 -34.99 8.62 -5.88
N LEU A 236 -35.72 8.73 -4.77
CA LEU A 236 -35.14 9.08 -3.47
C LEU A 236 -34.07 8.06 -3.04
N LEU A 237 -34.20 6.79 -3.43
CA LEU A 237 -33.19 5.78 -3.11
C LEU A 237 -31.81 6.14 -3.68
N VAL A 238 -31.76 6.69 -4.90
CA VAL A 238 -30.51 7.07 -5.56
C VAL A 238 -29.85 8.23 -4.82
N PHE A 239 -30.63 9.28 -4.51
CA PHE A 239 -30.11 10.44 -3.79
C PHE A 239 -29.72 10.12 -2.34
N TRP A 240 -30.51 9.29 -1.65
CA TRP A 240 -30.15 8.82 -0.32
C TRP A 240 -28.86 8.00 -0.34
N GLY A 241 -28.70 7.12 -1.33
CA GLY A 241 -27.46 6.37 -1.53
C GLY A 241 -26.25 7.28 -1.70
N GLN A 242 -26.34 8.30 -2.56
CA GLN A 242 -25.26 9.28 -2.76
C GLN A 242 -24.98 10.08 -1.49
N MET A 243 -26.02 10.49 -0.76
CA MET A 243 -25.85 11.23 0.49
C MET A 243 -25.08 10.41 1.53
N VAL A 244 -25.42 9.13 1.68
CA VAL A 244 -24.70 8.22 2.58
C VAL A 244 -23.27 7.97 2.10
N ASP A 245 -23.06 7.76 0.80
CA ASP A 245 -21.72 7.58 0.22
C ASP A 245 -20.80 8.79 0.52
N HIS A 246 -21.31 10.00 0.31
CA HIS A 246 -20.57 11.26 0.54
C HIS A 246 -20.32 11.58 2.03
N ASP A 247 -21.15 11.06 2.96
CA ASP A 247 -20.89 11.17 4.40
C ASP A 247 -19.83 10.15 4.86
N MET A 248 -19.78 8.98 4.19
CA MET A 248 -18.94 7.86 4.61
C MET A 248 -17.54 7.87 3.98
N THR A 249 -17.42 8.23 2.70
CA THR A 249 -16.15 8.07 1.97
C THR A 249 -15.90 9.14 0.92
N LEU A 250 -14.63 9.48 0.75
CA LEU A 250 -14.12 10.22 -0.41
C LEU A 250 -12.65 9.84 -0.61
N ALA A 251 -12.30 9.37 -1.81
CA ALA A 251 -10.90 9.13 -2.17
C ALA A 251 -10.28 10.45 -2.65
N ALA A 252 -9.10 10.80 -2.13
CA ALA A 252 -8.42 12.03 -2.48
C ALA A 252 -7.97 12.02 -3.95
N GLN A 253 -8.56 12.90 -4.75
CA GLN A 253 -8.25 13.03 -6.18
C GLN A 253 -6.91 13.74 -6.36
N THR A 254 -6.08 13.24 -7.28
CA THR A 254 -4.90 13.99 -7.71
C THR A 254 -5.32 15.13 -8.62
N VAL A 255 -4.82 16.31 -8.30
CA VAL A 255 -5.08 17.56 -9.02
C VAL A 255 -3.77 18.12 -9.55
N ASP A 256 -3.84 19.02 -10.53
CA ASP A 256 -2.67 19.76 -11.02
C ASP A 256 -2.23 20.88 -10.05
N HIS A 257 -1.23 21.65 -10.46
CA HIS A 257 -0.69 22.76 -9.67
C HIS A 257 -1.74 23.85 -9.36
N ASP A 258 -2.74 24.01 -10.22
CA ASP A 258 -3.81 25.00 -10.08
C ASP A 258 -5.06 24.41 -9.38
N LYS A 259 -4.91 23.22 -8.79
CA LYS A 259 -5.97 22.44 -8.12
C LYS A 259 -7.12 22.05 -9.05
N GLN A 260 -6.82 21.79 -10.32
CA GLN A 260 -7.79 21.34 -11.32
C GLN A 260 -7.60 19.86 -11.68
N ASP A 261 -8.61 19.31 -12.37
CA ASP A 261 -8.57 17.95 -12.90
C ASP A 261 -7.40 17.78 -13.89
N ILE A 262 -6.69 16.66 -13.77
CA ILE A 262 -5.53 16.36 -14.62
C ILE A 262 -5.96 15.96 -16.03
N GLU A 263 -5.46 16.68 -17.03
CA GLU A 263 -5.67 16.41 -18.46
C GLU A 263 -4.67 15.37 -19.02
N CYS A 264 -4.87 14.09 -18.72
CA CYS A 264 -3.95 13.01 -19.14
C CYS A 264 -3.88 12.77 -20.66
N CYS A 265 -4.96 13.00 -21.40
CA CYS A 265 -5.02 12.71 -22.83
C CYS A 265 -4.42 13.81 -23.72
N LYS A 266 -4.15 14.99 -23.13
CA LYS A 266 -3.67 16.17 -23.86
C LYS A 266 -2.18 16.10 -24.17
N PHE A 267 -1.41 15.47 -23.29
CA PHE A 267 0.04 15.42 -23.37
C PHE A 267 0.53 14.02 -23.73
N PRO A 268 1.67 13.89 -24.43
CA PRO A 268 2.31 12.61 -24.66
C PRO A 268 2.86 12.03 -23.34
N PRO A 269 3.08 10.70 -23.23
CA PRO A 269 3.44 10.02 -21.97
C PRO A 269 4.59 10.66 -21.19
N GLU A 270 5.61 11.16 -21.88
CA GLU A 270 6.78 11.79 -21.26
C GLU A 270 6.51 13.16 -20.62
N HIS A 271 5.38 13.80 -20.94
CA HIS A 271 4.93 15.06 -20.37
C HIS A 271 3.64 14.90 -19.54
N GLN A 272 3.15 13.68 -19.36
CA GLN A 272 1.97 13.42 -18.54
C GLN A 272 2.31 13.54 -17.05
N HIS A 273 1.32 13.92 -16.26
CA HIS A 273 1.44 13.86 -14.81
C HIS A 273 1.74 12.41 -14.37
N PRO A 274 2.61 12.16 -13.36
CA PRO A 274 2.98 10.80 -12.95
C PRO A 274 1.80 9.90 -12.55
N ASN A 275 0.72 10.50 -12.07
CA ASN A 275 -0.51 9.78 -11.71
C ASN A 275 -1.46 9.53 -12.89
N CYS A 276 -1.11 9.89 -14.13
CA CYS A 276 -1.95 9.60 -15.28
C CYS A 276 -2.09 8.10 -15.53
N MET A 277 -3.33 7.67 -15.75
CA MET A 277 -3.69 6.29 -16.10
C MET A 277 -4.89 6.31 -17.06
N ASN A 278 -4.67 6.99 -18.18
CA ASN A 278 -5.63 7.19 -19.25
C ASN A 278 -6.33 5.90 -19.72
N ILE A 279 -7.64 6.01 -19.94
CA ILE A 279 -8.46 4.90 -20.45
C ILE A 279 -8.39 4.93 -21.98
N GLN A 280 -7.78 3.88 -22.55
CA GLN A 280 -7.65 3.74 -24.00
C GLN A 280 -8.99 3.42 -24.65
N VAL A 281 -9.35 4.15 -25.69
CA VAL A 281 -10.59 3.95 -26.46
C VAL A 281 -10.23 3.35 -27.83
N PRO A 282 -10.81 2.19 -28.20
CA PRO A 282 -10.57 1.58 -29.51
C PRO A 282 -10.94 2.49 -30.68
N HIS A 283 -10.22 2.35 -31.80
CA HIS A 283 -10.50 3.13 -33.02
C HIS A 283 -11.91 2.89 -33.57
N ASP A 284 -12.43 1.68 -33.42
CA ASP A 284 -13.74 1.23 -33.86
C ASP A 284 -14.82 1.35 -32.77
N ASP A 285 -14.53 2.06 -31.67
CA ASP A 285 -15.50 2.32 -30.60
C ASP A 285 -16.82 2.85 -31.18
N PRO A 286 -17.96 2.24 -30.85
CA PRO A 286 -19.23 2.51 -31.52
C PRO A 286 -19.72 3.95 -31.33
N PHE A 287 -19.27 4.64 -30.29
CA PHE A 287 -19.64 6.02 -29.99
C PHE A 287 -18.48 6.99 -30.29
N TYR A 288 -17.31 6.75 -29.70
CA TYR A 288 -16.20 7.72 -29.74
C TYR A 288 -15.51 7.82 -31.10
N LYS A 289 -15.68 6.84 -32.01
CA LYS A 289 -15.16 6.93 -33.38
C LYS A 289 -15.64 8.18 -34.13
N TYR A 290 -16.88 8.60 -33.88
CA TYR A 290 -17.47 9.79 -34.52
C TYR A 290 -16.87 11.11 -34.01
N PHE A 291 -16.25 11.08 -32.83
CA PHE A 291 -15.61 12.23 -32.18
C PHE A 291 -14.09 12.20 -32.29
N LYS A 292 -13.52 11.19 -32.96
CA LYS A 292 -12.07 10.97 -33.09
C LYS A 292 -11.36 10.94 -31.72
N ARG A 293 -12.04 10.43 -30.68
CA ARG A 293 -11.49 10.34 -29.32
C ARG A 293 -10.97 8.93 -29.05
N GLN A 294 -9.67 8.82 -28.75
CA GLN A 294 -8.97 7.55 -28.49
C GLN A 294 -8.50 7.40 -27.04
N CYS A 295 -8.82 8.39 -26.20
CA CYS A 295 -8.35 8.48 -24.83
C CYS A 295 -9.40 9.20 -23.97
N LEU A 296 -9.66 8.67 -22.77
CA LEU A 296 -10.41 9.36 -21.72
C LEU A 296 -9.48 9.67 -20.56
N ASP A 297 -9.58 10.91 -20.05
CA ASP A 297 -8.77 11.39 -18.94
C ASP A 297 -9.10 10.60 -17.68
N PHE A 298 -8.06 10.07 -17.04
CA PHE A 298 -8.18 9.38 -15.77
C PHE A 298 -6.85 9.52 -15.05
N ALA A 299 -6.90 10.08 -13.85
CA ALA A 299 -5.79 10.14 -12.94
C ALA A 299 -6.03 9.21 -11.76
N ARG A 300 -4.94 8.59 -11.28
CA ARG A 300 -4.94 7.85 -10.04
C ARG A 300 -5.20 8.79 -8.88
N ILE A 301 -5.78 8.26 -7.81
CA ILE A 301 -5.94 8.97 -6.54
C ILE A 301 -4.60 9.09 -5.81
N TYR A 302 -4.50 10.05 -4.89
CA TYR A 302 -3.33 10.17 -4.03
C TYR A 302 -3.14 8.90 -3.17
N PRO A 303 -1.88 8.48 -2.93
CA PRO A 303 -1.59 7.40 -1.99
C PRO A 303 -1.81 7.88 -0.55
N GLY A 304 -2.21 6.94 0.33
CA GLY A 304 -2.44 7.21 1.76
C GLY A 304 -1.58 6.29 2.63
N PRO A 305 -0.89 6.80 3.67
CA PRO A 305 -0.10 5.96 4.56
C PRO A 305 -1.01 5.22 5.54
N LYS A 306 -0.62 3.98 5.90
CA LYS A 306 -1.29 3.23 6.97
C LYS A 306 -0.98 3.86 8.34
N PRO A 307 -1.79 3.61 9.39
CA PRO A 307 -1.44 3.97 10.76
C PRO A 307 -0.03 3.48 11.13
N GLY A 308 0.76 4.34 11.76
CA GLY A 308 2.19 4.10 12.03
C GLY A 308 3.10 4.15 10.79
N CYS A 309 2.59 4.58 9.64
CA CYS A 309 3.33 4.70 8.39
C CYS A 309 4.10 3.43 8.02
N LYS A 310 3.39 2.29 8.10
CA LYS A 310 3.93 0.98 7.70
C LYS A 310 4.20 0.95 6.20
N LEU A 311 5.27 0.24 5.83
CA LEU A 311 5.65 -0.06 4.45
C LEU A 311 4.60 -0.94 3.73
#